data_AF-A0A2N2GWR3-F1
#
_entry.id   AF-A0A2N2GWR3-F1
#
_cell.length_a   1.000
_cell.length_b   1.000
_cell.length_c   1.000
_cell.angle_alpha   90.00
_cell.angle_beta   90.00
_cell.angle_gamma   90.00
#
_symmetry.space_group_name_H-M   'P 1'
#
loop_
_entity.id
_entity.type
_entity.pdbx_description
1 polymer ?
#
loop_
_entity_poly.entity_id
_entity_poly.type
_entity_poly.pdbx_seq_one_letter_code
_entity_poly.pdbx_strand_id
1 'polypeptide(L)'
;GGIAVLFGNLAPGGCVVKQSAVCEEMLFHEGPARVFDSEDDATKAILGGKINKGEVLVVRYEGPKGGPGMREMLTPTSAIAGMGMDAHVALITDGRFSGGSRGASIGHVSPEAMEGGPIAAVRNGDTIRIDIRNRKIDVLLKEEEIKQRLSTWKPPQPKISTGYMARYARSVSSGSEGAVVK
;
A
#
# COMPACT_ATOMS: atom_id res chain seq x y z
N GLY A 1 -13.07 -17.58 5.26
CA GLY A 1 -13.40 -16.55 4.25
C GLY A 1 -12.16 -16.23 3.43
N GLY A 2 -12.30 -15.78 2.18
CA GLY A 2 -11.15 -15.54 1.28
C GLY A 2 -10.46 -14.17 1.44
N ILE A 3 -11.08 -13.25 2.18
CA ILE A 3 -10.59 -11.89 2.43
C ILE A 3 -10.33 -11.71 3.93
N ALA A 4 -9.22 -11.06 4.27
CA ALA A 4 -8.90 -10.60 5.61
C ALA A 4 -8.76 -9.08 5.64
N VAL A 5 -9.15 -8.50 6.77
CA VAL A 5 -8.91 -7.10 7.12
C VAL A 5 -7.80 -7.09 8.15
N LEU A 6 -6.76 -6.29 7.93
CA LEU A 6 -5.62 -6.13 8.84
C LEU A 6 -5.63 -4.72 9.42
N PHE A 7 -5.18 -4.61 10.67
CA PHE A 7 -5.01 -3.35 11.39
C PHE A 7 -3.62 -3.27 12.00
N GLY A 8 -3.16 -2.07 12.33
CA GLY A 8 -1.91 -1.86 13.06
C GLY A 8 -1.42 -0.44 12.85
N ASN A 9 -0.20 -0.15 13.30
CA ASN A 9 0.30 1.22 13.24
C ASN A 9 0.46 1.75 11.80
N LEU A 10 0.61 0.86 10.81
CA LEU A 10 0.74 1.23 9.40
C LEU A 10 -0.62 1.54 8.75
N ALA A 11 -1.69 0.88 9.21
CA ALA A 11 -3.04 0.99 8.68
C ALA A 11 -4.08 1.09 9.83
N PRO A 12 -4.12 2.21 10.57
CA PRO A 12 -5.01 2.35 11.73
C PRO A 12 -6.50 2.38 11.34
N GLY A 13 -6.82 2.83 10.12
CA GLY A 13 -8.16 2.74 9.52
C GLY A 13 -8.44 1.39 8.83
N GLY A 14 -7.49 0.45 8.88
CA GLY A 14 -7.56 -0.86 8.26
C GLY A 14 -6.99 -0.91 6.85
N CYS A 15 -6.77 -2.14 6.38
CA CYS A 15 -6.42 -2.49 5.00
C CYS A 15 -6.92 -3.90 4.68
N VAL A 16 -6.89 -4.31 3.41
CA VAL A 16 -7.47 -5.57 2.96
C VAL A 16 -6.48 -6.43 2.18
N VAL A 17 -6.57 -7.75 2.38
CA VAL A 17 -5.81 -8.75 1.63
C VAL A 17 -6.71 -9.93 1.26
N LYS A 18 -6.55 -10.42 0.03
CA LYS A 18 -7.18 -11.67 -0.42
C LYS A 18 -6.36 -12.86 0.08
N GLN A 19 -6.52 -13.20 1.36
CA GLN A 19 -5.72 -14.24 2.03
C GLN A 19 -5.76 -15.61 1.33
N SER A 20 -6.82 -15.94 0.60
CA SER A 20 -6.89 -17.21 -0.16
C SER A 20 -5.99 -17.26 -1.40
N ALA A 21 -5.35 -16.14 -1.77
CA ALA A 21 -4.40 -16.05 -2.89
C ALA A 21 -2.96 -15.85 -2.40
N VAL A 22 -2.72 -15.94 -1.08
CA VAL A 22 -1.41 -15.77 -0.45
C VAL A 22 -0.81 -17.15 -0.18
N CYS A 23 0.48 -17.33 -0.49
CA CYS A 23 1.22 -18.54 -0.14
C CYS A 23 1.32 -18.70 1.39
N GLU A 24 1.38 -19.94 1.88
CA GLU A 24 1.39 -20.22 3.32
C GLU A 24 2.58 -19.54 4.03
N GLU A 25 3.73 -19.50 3.37
CA GLU A 25 4.96 -18.88 3.84
C GLU A 25 4.87 -17.34 3.91
N MET A 26 3.93 -16.74 3.17
CA MET A 26 3.70 -15.30 3.14
C MET A 26 2.52 -14.86 4.03
N LEU A 27 1.87 -15.78 4.75
CA LEU A 27 0.87 -15.44 5.77
C LEU A 27 1.49 -14.68 6.95
N PHE A 28 2.79 -14.87 7.18
CA PHE A 28 3.61 -14.04 8.03
C PHE A 28 4.83 -13.61 7.24
N HIS A 29 5.07 -12.31 7.12
CA HIS A 29 6.21 -11.78 6.39
C HIS A 29 6.77 -10.56 7.11
N GLU A 30 8.09 -10.50 7.25
CA GLU A 30 8.79 -9.35 7.82
C GLU A 30 9.99 -9.02 6.95
N GLY A 31 10.12 -7.76 6.54
CA GLY A 31 11.11 -7.40 5.55
C GLY A 31 11.33 -5.89 5.39
N PRO A 32 12.44 -5.48 4.78
CA PRO A 32 12.74 -4.07 4.54
C PRO A 32 11.78 -3.48 3.50
N ALA A 33 11.28 -2.29 3.80
CA ALA A 33 10.40 -1.54 2.92
C ALA A 33 11.18 -1.02 1.71
N ARG A 34 10.55 -1.09 0.55
CA ARG A 34 10.97 -0.40 -0.66
C ARG A 34 9.83 0.46 -1.18
N VAL A 35 10.01 1.77 -1.09
CA VAL A 35 8.95 2.77 -1.23
C VAL A 35 8.95 3.38 -2.63
N PHE A 36 7.76 3.48 -3.21
CA PHE A 36 7.47 4.12 -4.49
C PHE A 36 6.30 5.07 -4.32
N ASP A 37 6.38 6.23 -4.99
CA ASP A 37 5.34 7.26 -4.96
C ASP A 37 4.36 7.14 -6.15
N SER A 38 4.53 6.12 -6.99
CA SER A 38 3.66 5.81 -8.12
C SER A 38 3.68 4.32 -8.51
N GLU A 39 2.57 3.85 -9.10
CA GLU A 39 2.51 2.52 -9.74
C GLU A 39 3.59 2.35 -10.82
N ASP A 40 3.84 3.39 -11.61
CA ASP A 40 4.76 3.36 -12.74
C ASP A 40 6.20 3.13 -12.27
N ASP A 41 6.62 3.80 -11.18
CA ASP A 41 7.96 3.63 -10.60
C ASP A 41 8.14 2.22 -10.01
N ALA A 42 7.12 1.72 -9.31
CA ALA A 42 7.13 0.37 -8.76
C ALA A 42 7.24 -0.68 -9.88
N THR A 43 6.43 -0.53 -10.93
CA THR A 43 6.43 -1.41 -12.12
C THR A 43 7.78 -1.41 -12.82
N LYS A 44 8.35 -0.23 -13.04
CA LYS A 44 9.67 -0.08 -13.66
C LYS A 44 10.77 -0.76 -12.84
N ALA A 45 10.69 -0.67 -11.51
CA ALA A 45 11.65 -1.32 -10.64
C ALA A 45 11.52 -2.86 -10.64
N ILE A 46 10.29 -3.37 -10.65
CA ILE A 46 9.99 -4.81 -10.74
C ILE A 46 10.51 -5.38 -12.05
N LEU A 47 10.05 -4.83 -13.18
CA LEU A 47 10.43 -5.30 -14.52
C LEU A 47 11.92 -5.12 -14.80
N GLY A 48 12.56 -4.13 -14.18
CA GLY A 48 14.00 -3.92 -14.25
C GLY A 48 14.83 -4.87 -13.38
N GLY A 49 14.21 -5.85 -12.68
CA GLY A 49 14.91 -6.80 -11.81
C GLY A 49 15.55 -6.15 -10.60
N LYS A 50 15.08 -4.97 -10.17
CA LYS A 50 15.68 -4.20 -9.07
C LYS A 50 15.08 -4.54 -7.71
N ILE A 51 14.37 -5.65 -7.58
CA ILE A 51 13.63 -6.05 -6.37
C ILE A 51 14.32 -7.26 -5.77
N ASN A 52 14.51 -7.26 -4.46
CA ASN A 52 15.14 -8.37 -3.75
C ASN A 52 14.11 -9.25 -3.05
N LYS A 53 14.46 -10.53 -2.85
CA LYS A 53 13.63 -11.44 -2.06
C LYS A 53 13.55 -10.94 -0.61
N GLY A 54 12.37 -11.03 0.00
CA GLY A 54 12.13 -10.54 1.35
C GLY A 54 11.73 -9.07 1.44
N GLU A 55 11.71 -8.32 0.34
CA GLU A 55 11.29 -6.92 0.37
C GLU A 55 9.78 -6.76 0.52
N VAL A 56 9.38 -5.65 1.15
CA VAL A 56 8.00 -5.18 1.20
C VAL A 56 7.87 -3.93 0.33
N LEU A 57 7.24 -4.07 -0.84
CA LEU A 57 7.06 -2.95 -1.76
C LEU A 57 5.89 -2.08 -1.29
N VAL A 58 6.13 -0.80 -1.05
CA VAL A 58 5.12 0.16 -0.61
C VAL A 58 4.86 1.13 -1.76
N VAL A 59 3.67 1.10 -2.32
CA VAL A 59 3.23 2.00 -3.39
C VAL A 59 2.20 2.95 -2.81
N ARG A 60 2.58 4.21 -2.63
CA ARG A 60 1.75 5.22 -1.97
C ARG A 60 1.34 6.34 -2.92
N TYR A 61 0.36 7.15 -2.50
CA TYR A 61 -0.27 8.18 -3.33
C TYR A 61 -1.04 7.61 -4.52
N GLU A 62 -1.58 6.40 -4.35
CA GLU A 62 -2.51 5.76 -5.29
C GLU A 62 -3.92 5.59 -4.67
N GLY A 63 -4.15 6.18 -3.49
CA GLY A 63 -5.44 6.22 -2.81
C GLY A 63 -6.50 7.12 -3.46
N PRO A 64 -7.69 7.25 -2.85
CA PRO A 64 -8.79 8.07 -3.38
C PRO A 64 -8.38 9.51 -3.73
N LYS A 65 -7.65 10.20 -2.86
CA LYS A 65 -7.19 11.57 -3.09
C LYS A 65 -5.84 11.62 -3.78
N GLY A 66 -4.95 10.67 -3.46
CA GLY A 66 -3.58 10.61 -3.98
C GLY A 66 -3.49 10.32 -5.48
N GLY A 67 -4.29 9.36 -5.96
CA GLY A 67 -4.30 8.92 -7.36
C GLY A 67 -4.59 10.07 -8.34
N PRO A 68 -5.69 10.84 -8.18
CA PRO A 68 -6.93 10.53 -7.49
C PRO A 68 -7.73 9.38 -8.14
N GLY A 69 -8.74 8.85 -7.45
CA GLY A 69 -9.67 7.84 -7.98
C GLY A 69 -9.37 6.40 -7.53
N MET A 70 -8.35 6.21 -6.69
CA MET A 70 -7.99 4.91 -6.13
C MET A 70 -7.84 3.83 -7.22
N ARG A 71 -6.91 4.04 -8.17
CA ARG A 71 -6.81 3.22 -9.38
C ARG A 71 -6.50 1.75 -9.04
N GLU A 72 -7.01 0.85 -9.86
CA GLU A 72 -6.71 -0.58 -9.73
C GLU A 72 -5.36 -0.89 -10.38
N MET A 73 -4.47 -1.51 -9.62
CA MET A 73 -3.15 -1.93 -10.08
C MET A 73 -3.15 -3.45 -10.31
N LEU A 74 -2.86 -3.86 -11.54
CA LEU A 74 -2.67 -5.27 -11.92
C LEU A 74 -1.23 -5.56 -12.37
N THR A 75 -0.58 -4.56 -12.96
CA THR A 75 0.76 -4.72 -13.55
C THR A 75 1.81 -5.11 -12.51
N PRO A 76 1.93 -4.44 -11.34
CA PRO A 76 2.93 -4.80 -10.33
C PRO A 76 2.75 -6.24 -9.81
N THR A 77 1.51 -6.65 -9.52
CA THR A 77 1.22 -7.97 -8.95
C THR A 77 1.46 -9.08 -9.96
N SER A 78 1.06 -8.86 -11.22
CA SER A 78 1.30 -9.81 -12.31
C SER A 78 2.78 -9.96 -12.65
N ALA A 79 3.55 -8.86 -12.61
CA ALA A 79 4.99 -8.90 -12.85
C ALA A 79 5.73 -9.67 -11.75
N ILE A 80 5.40 -9.43 -10.48
CA ILE A 80 5.97 -10.17 -9.33
C ILE A 80 5.67 -11.67 -9.44
N ALA A 81 4.42 -12.04 -9.73
CA ALA A 81 4.04 -13.44 -9.92
C ALA A 81 4.74 -14.08 -11.14
N GLY A 82 4.84 -13.36 -12.26
CA GLY A 82 5.56 -13.83 -13.46
C GLY A 82 7.05 -14.07 -13.25
N MET A 83 7.65 -13.36 -12.28
CA MET A 83 9.03 -13.56 -11.83
C MET A 83 9.19 -14.66 -10.77
N GLY A 84 8.09 -15.28 -10.31
CA GLY A 84 8.09 -16.25 -9.21
C GLY A 84 8.47 -15.63 -7.85
N MET A 85 8.20 -14.34 -7.68
CA MET A 85 8.57 -13.57 -6.47
C MET A 85 7.37 -13.38 -5.52
N ASP A 86 6.18 -13.86 -5.87
CA ASP A 86 4.94 -13.75 -5.09
C ASP A 86 4.96 -14.57 -3.78
N ALA A 87 5.86 -15.55 -3.67
CA ALA A 87 6.17 -16.29 -2.44
C ALA A 87 7.29 -15.64 -1.59
N HIS A 88 7.81 -14.48 -2.01
CA HIS A 88 9.00 -13.86 -1.41
C HIS A 88 8.87 -12.36 -1.15
N VAL A 89 7.97 -11.67 -1.84
CA VAL A 89 7.82 -10.21 -1.80
C VAL A 89 6.37 -9.87 -1.53
N ALA A 90 6.14 -8.95 -0.60
CA ALA A 90 4.82 -8.39 -0.34
C ALA A 90 4.64 -7.05 -1.07
N LEU A 91 3.41 -6.71 -1.42
CA LEU A 91 3.03 -5.39 -1.93
C LEU A 91 2.00 -4.76 -1.00
N ILE A 92 2.19 -3.48 -0.68
CA ILE A 92 1.31 -2.66 0.15
C ILE A 92 0.96 -1.40 -0.63
N THR A 93 -0.31 -0.98 -0.57
CA THR A 93 -0.74 0.28 -1.16
C THR A 93 -1.94 0.91 -0.46
N ASP A 94 -2.00 2.24 -0.51
CA ASP A 94 -3.22 3.00 -0.21
C ASP A 94 -4.24 2.99 -1.37
N GLY A 95 -3.86 2.51 -2.55
CA GLY A 95 -4.72 2.24 -3.69
C GLY A 95 -5.40 0.86 -3.66
N ARG A 96 -5.67 0.28 -4.83
CA ARG A 96 -6.31 -1.04 -4.96
C ARG A 96 -5.49 -1.98 -5.83
N PHE A 97 -5.58 -3.27 -5.52
CA PHE A 97 -5.13 -4.34 -6.41
C PHE A 97 -6.30 -5.01 -7.10
N SER A 98 -6.04 -5.58 -8.27
CA SER A 98 -7.05 -6.33 -9.00
C SER A 98 -7.50 -7.59 -8.27
N GLY A 99 -8.77 -7.99 -8.43
CA GLY A 99 -9.32 -9.23 -7.87
C GLY A 99 -8.61 -10.51 -8.35
N GLY A 100 -7.91 -10.42 -9.49
CA GLY A 100 -7.04 -11.48 -10.03
C GLY A 100 -5.65 -11.56 -9.39
N SER A 101 -5.28 -10.62 -8.53
CA SER A 101 -3.96 -10.58 -7.90
C SER A 101 -3.69 -11.80 -7.02
N ARG A 102 -2.43 -12.22 -7.01
CA ARG A 102 -1.88 -13.32 -6.20
C ARG A 102 -0.80 -12.77 -5.26
N GLY A 103 -0.36 -13.60 -4.31
CA GLY A 103 0.65 -13.23 -3.33
C GLY A 103 0.12 -12.26 -2.26
N ALA A 104 1.01 -11.85 -1.37
CA ALA A 104 0.71 -10.89 -0.31
C ALA A 104 0.54 -9.47 -0.89
N SER A 105 -0.62 -9.23 -1.52
CA SER A 105 -1.03 -7.93 -2.10
C SER A 105 -2.05 -7.25 -1.18
N ILE A 106 -1.59 -6.32 -0.35
CA ILE A 106 -2.38 -5.60 0.66
C ILE A 106 -2.78 -4.22 0.11
N GLY A 107 -4.06 -3.99 -0.11
CA GLY A 107 -4.60 -2.71 -0.59
C GLY A 107 -5.42 -1.96 0.45
N HIS A 108 -5.92 -0.79 0.05
CA HIS A 108 -6.81 0.04 0.86
C HIS A 108 -6.22 0.49 2.21
N VAL A 109 -4.88 0.63 2.30
CA VAL A 109 -4.26 1.16 3.52
C VAL A 109 -4.84 2.53 3.84
N SER A 110 -5.48 2.60 5.00
CA SER A 110 -6.21 3.78 5.46
C SER A 110 -5.67 4.26 6.82
N PRO A 111 -5.49 5.57 7.04
CA PRO A 111 -5.62 6.67 6.07
C PRO A 111 -4.59 6.57 4.93
N GLU A 112 -4.95 7.09 3.75
CA GLU A 112 -4.04 7.10 2.60
C GLU A 112 -2.87 8.06 2.80
N ALA A 113 -1.82 7.93 1.98
CA ALA A 113 -0.64 8.78 2.12
C ALA A 113 -0.95 10.26 1.86
N MET A 114 -1.86 10.57 0.93
CA MET A 114 -2.25 11.95 0.62
C MET A 114 -2.96 12.66 1.79
N GLU A 115 -3.48 11.91 2.76
CA GLU A 115 -4.09 12.45 3.98
C GLU A 115 -3.13 12.45 5.18
N GLY A 116 -1.86 12.10 4.97
CA GLY A 116 -0.87 12.02 6.05
C GLY A 116 -1.00 10.76 6.90
N GLY A 117 -1.56 9.69 6.34
CA GLY A 117 -1.58 8.38 7.01
C GLY A 117 -0.18 7.84 7.27
N PRO A 118 -0.02 6.88 8.20
CA PRO A 118 1.30 6.33 8.57
C PRO A 118 2.12 5.78 7.39
N ILE A 119 1.47 5.30 6.33
CA ILE A 119 2.12 4.87 5.08
C ILE A 119 2.95 5.99 4.41
N ALA A 120 2.60 7.27 4.61
CA ALA A 120 3.40 8.41 4.14
C ALA A 120 4.73 8.58 4.90
N ALA A 121 4.84 8.05 6.12
CA ALA A 121 6.05 8.14 6.94
C ALA A 121 7.10 7.06 6.62
N VAL A 122 6.70 6.01 5.88
CA VAL A 122 7.59 4.89 5.53
C VAL A 122 8.70 5.37 4.59
N ARG A 123 9.91 4.88 4.86
CA ARG A 123 11.13 5.12 4.08
C ARG A 123 11.77 3.79 3.68
N ASN A 124 12.61 3.83 2.66
CA ASN A 124 13.38 2.65 2.24
C ASN A 124 14.20 2.09 3.41
N GLY A 125 14.11 0.78 3.61
CA GLY A 125 14.83 0.06 4.67
C GLY A 125 14.08 -0.07 6.00
N ASP A 126 12.98 0.65 6.22
CA ASP A 126 12.16 0.42 7.42
C ASP A 126 11.60 -1.00 7.41
N THR A 127 11.65 -1.73 8.52
CA THR A 127 11.09 -3.08 8.59
C THR A 127 9.57 -3.01 8.68
N ILE A 128 8.87 -3.71 7.80
CA ILE A 128 7.41 -3.89 7.86
C ILE A 128 7.11 -5.35 8.21
N ARG A 129 6.23 -5.55 9.18
CA ARG A 129 5.68 -6.84 9.57
C ARG A 129 4.23 -6.95 9.09
N ILE A 130 3.95 -8.03 8.38
CA ILE A 130 2.63 -8.42 7.92
C ILE A 130 2.31 -9.76 8.57
N ASP A 131 1.28 -9.79 9.41
CA ASP A 131 0.80 -11.00 10.06
C ASP A 131 -0.68 -11.19 9.75
N ILE A 132 -0.95 -11.90 8.66
CA ILE A 132 -2.31 -12.11 8.14
C ILE A 132 -3.12 -12.97 9.11
N ARG A 133 -2.47 -13.95 9.76
CA ARG A 133 -3.12 -14.86 10.71
C ARG A 133 -3.66 -14.10 11.92
N ASN A 134 -2.87 -13.16 12.46
CA ASN A 134 -3.28 -12.32 13.59
C ASN A 134 -3.93 -11.00 13.17
N ARG A 135 -4.16 -10.78 11.87
CA ARG A 135 -4.77 -9.57 11.31
C ARG A 135 -4.00 -8.29 11.63
N LYS A 136 -2.67 -8.36 11.63
CA LYS A 136 -1.78 -7.25 11.96
C LYS A 136 -0.93 -6.78 10.80
N ILE A 137 -0.71 -5.47 10.74
CA ILE A 137 0.23 -4.84 9.81
C ILE A 137 0.91 -3.65 10.48
N ASP A 138 2.21 -3.74 10.66
CA ASP A 138 2.98 -2.77 11.42
C ASP A 138 4.28 -2.40 10.69
N VAL A 139 4.63 -1.12 10.70
CA VAL A 139 6.00 -0.68 10.47
C VAL A 139 6.72 -0.68 11.81
N LEU A 140 7.87 -1.35 11.92
CA LEU A 140 8.60 -1.53 13.17
C LEU A 140 9.40 -0.28 13.57
N LEU A 141 8.69 0.83 13.68
CA LEU A 141 9.15 2.12 14.15
C LEU A 141 8.43 2.45 15.46
N LYS A 142 9.08 3.28 16.28
CA LYS A 142 8.42 3.87 17.44
C LYS A 142 7.38 4.88 16.98
N GLU A 143 6.31 5.03 17.76
CA GLU A 143 5.23 5.96 17.44
C GLU A 143 5.72 7.41 17.34
N GLU A 144 6.68 7.78 18.19
CA GLU A 144 7.33 9.10 18.18
C GLU A 144 8.05 9.37 16.86
N GLU A 145 8.69 8.35 16.28
CA GLU A 145 9.41 8.48 15.02
C GLU A 145 8.43 8.67 13.86
N ILE A 146 7.33 7.90 13.83
CA ILE A 146 6.27 8.09 12.83
C ILE A 146 5.71 9.52 12.91
N LYS A 147 5.39 9.99 14.12
CA LYS A 147 4.92 11.37 14.36
C LYS A 147 5.93 12.43 13.92
N GLN A 148 7.22 12.23 14.23
CA GLN A 148 8.28 13.15 13.84
C GLN A 148 8.47 13.20 12.32
N ARG A 149 8.37 12.06 11.63
CA ARG A 149 8.43 12.02 10.17
C ARG A 149 7.23 12.75 9.55
N LEU A 150 6.03 12.55 10.10
CA LEU A 150 4.81 13.21 9.64
C LEU A 150 4.76 14.71 9.98
N SER A 151 5.42 15.18 11.04
CA SER A 151 5.41 16.62 11.40
C SER A 151 6.10 17.52 10.36
N THR A 152 7.02 16.96 9.59
CA THR A 152 7.71 17.64 8.49
C THR A 152 7.17 17.25 7.11
N TRP A 153 6.27 16.28 7.05
CA TRP A 153 5.67 15.81 5.82
C TRP A 153 4.70 16.86 5.26
N LYS A 154 4.74 17.04 3.94
CA LYS A 154 3.79 17.85 3.19
C LYS A 154 3.22 16.98 2.08
N PRO A 155 1.90 17.04 1.83
CA PRO A 155 1.31 16.32 0.71
C PRO A 155 1.97 16.78 -0.61
N PRO A 156 2.29 15.86 -1.53
CA PRO A 156 2.81 16.23 -2.83
C PRO A 156 1.76 17.03 -3.63
N GLN A 157 2.21 17.71 -4.67
CA GLN A 157 1.31 18.37 -5.63
C GLN A 157 0.33 17.35 -6.19
N PRO A 158 -0.99 17.64 -6.22
CA PRO A 158 -1.97 16.73 -6.81
C PRO A 158 -1.63 16.44 -8.27
N LYS A 159 -1.66 15.15 -8.66
CA LYS A 159 -1.43 14.71 -10.05
C LYS A 159 -2.43 15.35 -11.02
N ILE A 160 -3.66 15.61 -10.56
CA ILE A 160 -4.72 16.29 -11.32
C ILE A 160 -5.30 17.43 -10.48
N SER A 161 -5.11 18.67 -10.92
CA SER A 161 -5.50 19.88 -10.17
C SER A 161 -6.78 20.55 -10.67
N THR A 162 -7.30 20.16 -11.84
CA THR A 162 -8.51 20.74 -12.44
C THR A 162 -9.54 19.67 -12.85
N GLY A 163 -10.75 20.11 -13.19
CA GLY A 163 -11.82 19.23 -13.67
C GLY A 163 -12.44 18.33 -12.60
N TYR A 164 -13.10 17.26 -13.04
CA TYR A 164 -13.90 16.39 -12.17
C TYR A 164 -13.05 15.62 -11.16
N MET A 165 -11.89 15.10 -11.55
CA MET A 165 -10.99 14.38 -10.64
C MET A 165 -10.46 15.27 -9.51
N ALA A 166 -10.20 16.55 -9.76
CA ALA A 166 -9.86 17.49 -8.70
C ALA A 166 -11.04 17.74 -7.74
N ARG A 167 -12.29 17.75 -8.24
CA ARG A 167 -13.49 17.80 -7.38
C ARG A 167 -13.64 16.52 -6.56
N TYR A 168 -13.46 15.36 -7.17
CA TYR A 168 -13.50 14.07 -6.51
C TYR A 168 -12.51 14.02 -5.34
N ALA A 169 -11.23 14.36 -5.57
CA ALA A 169 -10.19 14.36 -4.54
C ALA A 169 -10.51 15.27 -3.33
N ARG A 170 -11.28 16.35 -3.52
CA ARG A 170 -11.68 17.25 -2.43
C ARG A 170 -12.86 16.71 -1.60
N SER A 171 -13.73 15.91 -2.20
CA SER A 171 -15.01 15.47 -1.62
C SER A 171 -15.04 13.99 -1.20
N VAL A 172 -14.10 13.18 -1.68
CA VAL A 172 -14.12 11.74 -1.43
C VAL A 172 -13.72 11.40 0.01
N SER A 173 -14.40 10.42 0.61
CA SER A 173 -14.05 9.83 1.89
C SER A 173 -12.85 8.86 1.80
N SER A 174 -12.36 8.42 2.95
CA SER A 174 -11.36 7.35 3.05
C SER A 174 -11.81 6.07 2.32
N GLY A 175 -10.85 5.29 1.84
CA GLY A 175 -11.09 3.94 1.31
C GLY A 175 -11.76 3.00 2.33
N SER A 176 -11.48 3.19 3.62
CA SER A 176 -12.15 2.47 4.72
C SER A 176 -13.64 2.79 4.88
N GLU A 177 -14.08 3.95 4.40
CA GLU A 177 -15.50 4.37 4.37
C GLU A 177 -16.18 4.05 3.02
N GLY A 178 -15.50 3.31 2.14
CA GLY A 178 -16.01 2.95 0.81
C GLY A 178 -15.79 4.03 -0.26
N ALA A 179 -14.94 5.03 -0.01
CA ALA A 179 -14.62 6.12 -0.94
C ALA A 179 -15.87 6.81 -1.54
N VAL A 180 -16.87 7.07 -0.69
CA VAL A 180 -18.09 7.80 -1.07
C VAL A 180 -17.78 9.28 -1.27
N VAL A 181 -18.39 9.91 -2.29
CA VAL A 181 -18.25 11.35 -2.55
C VAL A 181 -19.27 12.10 -1.70
N LYS A 182 -18.79 12.99 -0.84
CA LYS A 182 -19.61 13.85 0.02
C LYS A 182 -19.85 15.24 -0.59
#